data_AF-A0A2E9VNA0-F1
#
_entry.id   AF-A0A2E9VNA0-F1
#
_cell.length_a   1.000
_cell.length_b   1.000
_cell.length_c   1.000
_cell.angle_alpha   90.00
_cell.angle_beta   90.00
_cell.angle_gamma   90.00
#
_symmetry.space_group_name_H-M   'P 1'
#
loop_
_entity.id
_entity.type
_entity.pdbx_description
1 polymer ?
#
loop_
_entity_poly.entity_id
_entity_poly.type
_entity_poly.pdbx_seq_one_letter_code
_entity_poly.pdbx_strand_id
1 'polypeptide(L)'
;MWGTGEWMSAADVVSMQILDRAGYTNGAVDAAVLTRRLGFDIVYDRQQASRGRLKQFGRRRSIFIKPDQRPERIHWAICHELGECFAHHVFQYVGAQPDECGPGMREQVANFMAARLLLPGQTFFEDARACRESLPVLKTRYQTASHELIAMRLLDQESSRCLTIVDQGRITKRRANHFTCERSFLPIEQKCWQTSHDDCRDFELTDEVLRIHCWAIHEPHWKREIVMTMPVNEYQADRCEEIHPLESST
;
A
#
# COMPACT_ATOMS: atom_id res chain seq x y z
N MET A 1 -22.92 6.83 4.46
CA MET A 1 -22.02 6.81 3.30
C MET A 1 -20.63 6.53 3.84
N TRP A 2 -20.04 5.39 3.49
CA TRP A 2 -18.80 4.95 4.12
C TRP A 2 -17.58 5.73 3.62
N GLY A 3 -16.71 6.11 4.55
CA GLY A 3 -15.43 6.73 4.23
C GLY A 3 -14.43 5.73 3.67
N THR A 4 -13.43 6.21 2.90
CA THR A 4 -12.34 5.34 2.41
C THR A 4 -11.60 4.63 3.56
N GLY A 5 -11.46 5.29 4.72
CA GLY A 5 -10.85 4.71 5.92
C GLY A 5 -11.60 3.50 6.47
N GLU A 6 -12.93 3.49 6.44
CA GLU A 6 -13.73 2.36 6.93
C GLU A 6 -13.55 1.12 6.05
N TRP A 7 -13.55 1.30 4.72
CA TRP A 7 -13.25 0.22 3.77
C TRP A 7 -11.86 -0.36 3.95
N MET A 8 -10.88 0.52 4.19
CA MET A 8 -9.49 0.16 4.44
C MET A 8 -9.36 -0.66 5.74
N SER A 9 -9.95 -0.22 6.84
CA SER A 9 -9.96 -0.95 8.11
C SER A 9 -10.67 -2.30 8.00
N ALA A 10 -11.80 -2.36 7.29
CA ALA A 10 -12.51 -3.61 7.04
C ALA A 10 -11.68 -4.59 6.20
N ALA A 11 -11.02 -4.09 5.17
CA ALA A 11 -10.10 -4.91 4.36
C ALA A 11 -8.92 -5.41 5.19
N ASP A 12 -8.43 -4.64 6.16
CA ASP A 12 -7.37 -5.08 7.08
C ASP A 12 -7.83 -6.30 7.89
N VAL A 13 -9.00 -6.21 8.52
CA VAL A 13 -9.59 -7.31 9.30
C VAL A 13 -9.82 -8.56 8.44
N VAL A 14 -10.45 -8.42 7.28
CA VAL A 14 -10.73 -9.56 6.41
C VAL A 14 -9.43 -10.17 5.86
N SER A 15 -8.43 -9.37 5.52
CA SER A 15 -7.13 -9.88 5.06
C SER A 15 -6.43 -10.69 6.15
N MET A 16 -6.47 -10.25 7.42
CA MET A 16 -5.91 -10.99 8.55
C MET A 16 -6.62 -12.33 8.75
N GLN A 17 -7.95 -12.37 8.66
CA GLN A 17 -8.71 -13.63 8.75
C GLN A 17 -8.35 -14.61 7.63
N ILE A 18 -8.12 -14.12 6.42
CA ILE A 18 -7.70 -14.95 5.29
C ILE A 18 -6.29 -15.52 5.52
N LEU A 19 -5.35 -14.68 5.98
CA LEU A 19 -3.99 -15.10 6.27
C LEU A 19 -3.93 -16.12 7.41
N ASP A 20 -4.67 -15.88 8.49
CA ASP A 20 -4.80 -16.79 9.63
C ASP A 20 -5.37 -18.16 9.21
N ARG A 21 -6.47 -18.16 8.44
CA ARG A 21 -7.05 -19.38 7.87
C ARG A 21 -6.07 -20.14 6.97
N ALA A 22 -5.19 -19.44 6.29
CA ALA A 22 -4.13 -20.03 5.46
C ALA A 22 -2.85 -20.37 6.25
N GLY A 23 -2.83 -20.18 7.58
CA GLY A 23 -1.67 -20.46 8.43
C GLY A 23 -0.44 -19.60 8.09
N TYR A 24 -0.66 -18.35 7.65
CA TYR A 24 0.42 -17.38 7.46
C TYR A 24 0.64 -16.61 8.77
N THR A 25 1.87 -16.66 9.28
CA THR A 25 2.20 -16.04 10.57
C THR A 25 3.11 -14.83 10.45
N ASN A 26 4.07 -14.79 9.50
CA ASN A 26 5.01 -13.67 9.32
C ASN A 26 5.67 -13.64 7.94
N GLY A 27 6.20 -12.47 7.57
CA GLY A 27 7.09 -12.27 6.41
C GLY A 27 6.37 -11.98 5.09
N ALA A 28 7.12 -12.07 3.99
CA ALA A 28 6.59 -11.90 2.64
C ALA A 28 5.53 -12.96 2.32
N VAL A 29 4.34 -12.52 1.93
CA VAL A 29 3.27 -13.43 1.51
C VAL A 29 3.52 -13.87 0.07
N ASP A 30 3.79 -15.16 -0.11
CA ASP A 30 3.71 -15.81 -1.42
C ASP A 30 2.23 -16.03 -1.78
N ALA A 31 1.71 -15.14 -2.63
CA ALA A 31 0.33 -15.19 -3.09
C ALA A 31 -0.08 -16.54 -3.70
N ALA A 32 0.84 -17.28 -4.35
CA ALA A 32 0.53 -18.56 -4.97
C ALA A 32 0.42 -19.69 -3.93
N VAL A 33 1.24 -19.65 -2.89
CA VAL A 33 1.11 -20.55 -1.74
C VAL A 33 -0.16 -20.24 -0.95
N LEU A 34 -0.43 -18.95 -0.66
CA LEU A 34 -1.67 -18.49 -0.03
C LEU A 34 -2.92 -19.04 -0.74
N THR A 35 -3.00 -18.80 -2.04
CA THR A 35 -4.14 -19.22 -2.89
C THR A 35 -4.37 -20.73 -2.83
N ARG A 36 -3.29 -21.54 -2.92
CA ARG A 36 -3.38 -23.00 -2.83
C ARG A 36 -3.85 -23.47 -1.45
N ARG A 37 -3.37 -22.84 -0.37
CA ARG A 37 -3.83 -23.16 1.00
C ARG A 37 -5.31 -22.85 1.22
N LEU A 38 -5.84 -21.86 0.50
CA LEU A 38 -7.26 -21.54 0.49
C LEU A 38 -8.10 -22.48 -0.41
N GLY A 39 -7.46 -23.44 -1.09
CA GLY A 39 -8.13 -24.44 -1.94
C GLY A 39 -8.46 -23.96 -3.35
N PHE A 40 -7.79 -22.91 -3.83
CA PHE A 40 -7.95 -22.40 -5.19
C PHE A 40 -6.83 -22.95 -6.10
N ASP A 41 -7.18 -23.25 -7.34
CA ASP A 41 -6.20 -23.58 -8.38
C ASP A 41 -5.64 -22.29 -9.00
N ILE A 42 -4.38 -22.33 -9.44
CA ILE A 42 -3.77 -21.24 -10.22
C ILE A 42 -3.42 -21.77 -11.60
N VAL A 43 -3.88 -21.08 -12.64
CA VAL A 43 -3.62 -21.43 -14.03
C VAL A 43 -2.91 -20.27 -14.71
N TYR A 44 -1.73 -20.52 -15.24
CA TYR A 44 -1.03 -19.51 -16.04
C TYR A 44 -1.51 -19.54 -17.49
N ASP A 45 -2.10 -18.44 -17.93
CA ASP A 45 -2.68 -18.29 -19.27
C ASP A 45 -2.03 -17.09 -19.97
N ARG A 46 -1.22 -17.35 -21.00
CA ARG A 46 -0.56 -16.29 -21.78
C ARG A 46 -1.52 -15.54 -22.70
N GLN A 47 -2.63 -16.18 -23.09
CA GLN A 47 -3.54 -15.68 -24.11
C GLN A 47 -4.64 -14.79 -23.54
N GLN A 48 -4.82 -14.75 -22.22
CA GLN A 48 -5.83 -13.89 -21.63
C GLN A 48 -5.53 -12.39 -21.80
N ALA A 49 -6.61 -11.61 -21.88
CA ALA A 49 -6.57 -10.16 -22.09
C ALA A 49 -6.15 -9.42 -20.80
N SER A 50 -6.74 -9.76 -19.65
CA SER A 50 -6.47 -9.15 -18.34
C SER A 50 -5.26 -9.78 -17.64
N ARG A 51 -4.79 -9.13 -16.57
CA ARG A 51 -3.67 -9.64 -15.74
C ARG A 51 -4.08 -10.86 -14.90
N GLY A 52 -5.30 -10.84 -14.40
CA GLY A 52 -5.94 -11.89 -13.62
C GLY A 52 -7.38 -12.08 -14.07
N ARG A 53 -7.95 -13.24 -13.71
CA ARG A 53 -9.41 -13.44 -13.62
C ARG A 53 -9.72 -14.62 -12.71
N LEU A 54 -10.74 -14.47 -11.87
CA LEU A 54 -11.34 -15.57 -11.13
C LEU A 54 -12.40 -16.28 -12.00
N LYS A 55 -12.36 -17.63 -12.02
CA LYS A 55 -13.41 -18.46 -12.62
C LYS A 55 -13.79 -19.60 -11.68
N GLN A 56 -15.08 -19.93 -11.70
CA GLN A 56 -15.62 -21.07 -10.98
C GLN A 56 -16.03 -22.16 -11.96
N PHE A 57 -15.52 -23.36 -11.76
CA PHE A 57 -15.87 -24.57 -12.51
C PHE A 57 -16.47 -25.59 -11.54
N GLY A 58 -17.81 -25.67 -11.52
CA GLY A 58 -18.53 -26.47 -10.53
C GLY A 58 -18.24 -25.99 -9.10
N ARG A 59 -17.63 -26.85 -8.28
CA ARG A 59 -17.22 -26.51 -6.90
C ARG A 59 -15.79 -25.97 -6.79
N ARG A 60 -14.99 -26.02 -7.86
CA ARG A 60 -13.60 -25.53 -7.85
C ARG A 60 -13.55 -24.07 -8.29
N ARG A 61 -12.74 -23.28 -7.58
CA ARG A 61 -12.41 -21.90 -7.96
C ARG A 61 -10.97 -21.87 -8.44
N SER A 62 -10.75 -21.25 -9.59
CA SER A 62 -9.45 -21.18 -10.25
C SER A 62 -9.14 -19.74 -10.61
N ILE A 63 -7.92 -19.30 -10.31
CA ILE A 63 -7.41 -17.98 -10.65
C ILE A 63 -6.52 -18.12 -11.88
N PHE A 64 -6.87 -17.42 -12.96
CA PHE A 64 -6.07 -17.41 -14.18
C PHE A 64 -5.16 -16.19 -14.17
N ILE A 65 -3.85 -16.39 -14.31
CA ILE A 65 -2.86 -15.31 -14.23
C ILE A 65 -2.06 -15.22 -15.52
N LYS A 66 -1.88 -13.99 -16.01
CA LYS A 66 -1.09 -13.73 -17.19
C LYS A 66 0.36 -13.67 -16.73
N PRO A 67 1.26 -14.50 -17.28
CA PRO A 67 2.67 -14.43 -16.92
C PRO A 67 3.22 -13.02 -17.13
N ASP A 68 3.98 -12.52 -16.16
CA ASP A 68 4.69 -11.24 -16.21
C ASP A 68 6.15 -11.47 -15.83
N GLN A 69 7.06 -10.70 -16.42
CA GLN A 69 8.49 -10.79 -16.12
C GLN A 69 8.83 -10.26 -14.72
N ARG A 70 7.97 -9.41 -14.14
CA ARG A 70 8.10 -8.90 -12.78
C ARG A 70 7.29 -9.77 -11.82
N PRO A 71 7.92 -10.60 -10.95
CA PRO A 71 7.21 -11.52 -10.05
C PRO A 71 6.18 -10.82 -9.15
N GLU A 72 6.49 -9.61 -8.70
CA GLU A 72 5.61 -8.77 -7.88
C GLU A 72 4.24 -8.52 -8.55
N ARG A 73 4.22 -8.38 -9.88
CA ARG A 73 2.96 -8.18 -10.62
C ARG A 73 2.10 -9.43 -10.68
N ILE A 74 2.72 -10.61 -10.67
CA ILE A 74 2.03 -11.89 -10.55
C ILE A 74 1.40 -12.00 -9.16
N HIS A 75 2.16 -11.70 -8.10
CA HIS A 75 1.64 -11.71 -6.74
C HIS A 75 0.49 -10.70 -6.54
N TRP A 76 0.65 -9.48 -7.06
CA TRP A 76 -0.40 -8.47 -7.08
C TRP A 76 -1.67 -8.98 -7.77
N ALA A 77 -1.55 -9.53 -8.99
CA ALA A 77 -2.70 -10.03 -9.73
C ALA A 77 -3.42 -11.15 -8.96
N ILE A 78 -2.69 -12.11 -8.38
CA ILE A 78 -3.30 -13.17 -7.57
C ILE A 78 -4.04 -12.60 -6.35
N CYS A 79 -3.39 -11.71 -5.59
CA CYS A 79 -3.99 -11.13 -4.39
C CYS A 79 -5.18 -10.21 -4.73
N HIS A 80 -5.17 -9.55 -5.88
CA HIS A 80 -6.32 -8.78 -6.38
C HIS A 80 -7.51 -9.67 -6.68
N GLU A 81 -7.31 -10.78 -7.39
CA GLU A 81 -8.39 -11.74 -7.69
C GLU A 81 -8.95 -12.42 -6.42
N LEU A 82 -8.08 -12.72 -5.45
CA LEU A 82 -8.52 -13.13 -4.11
C LEU A 82 -9.33 -12.01 -3.45
N GLY A 83 -8.85 -10.77 -3.49
CA GLY A 83 -9.56 -9.60 -2.98
C GLY A 83 -10.96 -9.45 -3.57
N GLU A 84 -11.11 -9.62 -4.88
CA GLU A 84 -12.41 -9.61 -5.55
C GLU A 84 -13.31 -10.75 -5.08
N CYS A 85 -12.76 -11.95 -4.92
CA CYS A 85 -13.48 -13.11 -4.40
C CYS A 85 -14.03 -12.89 -2.98
N PHE A 86 -13.25 -12.23 -2.12
CA PHE A 86 -13.58 -12.01 -0.71
C PHE A 86 -14.18 -10.63 -0.43
N ALA A 87 -14.39 -9.78 -1.43
CA ALA A 87 -14.92 -8.42 -1.26
C ALA A 87 -16.25 -8.37 -0.50
N HIS A 88 -17.10 -9.38 -0.67
CA HIS A 88 -18.38 -9.49 0.04
C HIS A 88 -18.22 -9.59 1.57
N HIS A 89 -17.12 -10.15 2.09
CA HIS A 89 -16.85 -10.14 3.52
C HIS A 89 -16.49 -8.74 4.03
N VAL A 90 -15.80 -7.94 3.20
CA VAL A 90 -15.51 -6.54 3.52
C VAL A 90 -16.80 -5.72 3.55
N PHE A 91 -17.69 -5.93 2.56
CA PHE A 91 -19.02 -5.31 2.55
C PHE A 91 -19.84 -5.67 3.79
N GLN A 92 -19.88 -6.96 4.13
CA GLN A 92 -20.55 -7.43 5.34
C GLN A 92 -19.98 -6.80 6.61
N TYR A 93 -18.65 -6.66 6.70
CA TYR A 93 -17.99 -6.08 7.86
C TYR A 93 -18.39 -4.62 8.11
N VAL A 94 -18.51 -3.82 7.05
CA VAL A 94 -18.96 -2.41 7.18
C VAL A 94 -20.48 -2.25 7.22
N GLY A 95 -21.23 -3.35 7.09
CA GLY A 95 -22.70 -3.34 7.04
C GLY A 95 -23.30 -2.86 5.72
N ALA A 96 -22.54 -2.86 4.62
CA ALA A 96 -23.03 -2.48 3.30
C ALA A 96 -23.77 -3.65 2.62
N GLN A 97 -24.90 -3.36 1.98
CA GLN A 97 -25.61 -4.37 1.23
C GLN A 97 -24.91 -4.62 -0.13
N PRO A 98 -24.87 -5.88 -0.62
CA PRO A 98 -24.17 -6.20 -1.87
C PRO A 98 -24.70 -5.45 -3.11
N ASP A 99 -25.98 -5.09 -3.12
CA ASP A 99 -26.66 -4.32 -4.18
C ASP A 99 -26.33 -2.82 -4.14
N GLU A 100 -25.94 -2.29 -2.97
CA GLU A 100 -25.43 -0.92 -2.81
C GLU A 100 -23.99 -0.77 -3.33
N CYS A 101 -23.25 -1.88 -3.41
CA CYS A 101 -21.84 -1.92 -3.80
C CYS A 101 -21.68 -2.25 -5.29
N GLY A 102 -21.66 -1.21 -6.13
CA GLY A 102 -21.41 -1.35 -7.56
C GLY A 102 -20.01 -1.87 -7.93
N PRO A 103 -19.77 -2.20 -9.22
CA PRO A 103 -18.50 -2.77 -9.69
C PRO A 103 -17.25 -1.95 -9.34
N GLY A 104 -17.35 -0.61 -9.35
CA GLY A 104 -16.24 0.27 -8.98
C GLY A 104 -15.80 0.14 -7.53
N MET A 105 -16.75 -0.03 -6.59
CA MET A 105 -16.43 -0.26 -5.18
C MET A 105 -15.80 -1.63 -4.97
N ARG A 106 -16.29 -2.66 -5.68
CA ARG A 106 -15.69 -4.00 -5.64
C ARG A 106 -14.24 -4.00 -6.11
N GLU A 107 -13.94 -3.32 -7.22
CA GLU A 107 -12.58 -3.14 -7.72
C GLU A 107 -11.71 -2.39 -6.70
N GLN A 108 -12.24 -1.34 -6.06
CA GLN A 108 -11.51 -0.61 -5.03
C GLN A 108 -11.20 -1.49 -3.80
N VAL A 109 -12.18 -2.28 -3.32
CA VAL A 109 -11.97 -3.24 -2.23
C VAL A 109 -10.97 -4.32 -2.62
N ALA A 110 -11.01 -4.83 -3.85
CA ALA A 110 -10.02 -5.79 -4.34
C ALA A 110 -8.60 -5.21 -4.28
N ASN A 111 -8.42 -3.95 -4.66
CA ASN A 111 -7.14 -3.25 -4.52
C ASN A 111 -6.71 -3.08 -3.06
N PHE A 112 -7.62 -2.73 -2.14
CA PHE A 112 -7.31 -2.65 -0.71
C PHE A 112 -6.88 -3.99 -0.14
N MET A 113 -7.64 -5.04 -0.44
CA MET A 113 -7.37 -6.41 -0.04
C MET A 113 -6.02 -6.89 -0.58
N ALA A 114 -5.72 -6.63 -1.86
CA ALA A 114 -4.46 -7.04 -2.47
C ALA A 114 -3.24 -6.46 -1.73
N ALA A 115 -3.29 -5.16 -1.43
CA ALA A 115 -2.24 -4.49 -0.68
C ALA A 115 -2.03 -5.11 0.71
N ARG A 116 -3.12 -5.44 1.40
CA ARG A 116 -3.11 -5.94 2.79
C ARG A 116 -2.75 -7.42 2.90
N LEU A 117 -3.10 -8.21 1.88
CA LEU A 117 -2.63 -9.59 1.78
C LEU A 117 -1.12 -9.66 1.55
N LEU A 118 -0.55 -8.75 0.74
CA LEU A 118 0.89 -8.71 0.50
C LEU A 118 1.69 -8.03 1.62
N LEU A 119 1.08 -7.06 2.29
CA LEU A 119 1.66 -6.25 3.37
C LEU A 119 0.71 -6.24 4.59
N PRO A 120 0.68 -7.32 5.39
CA PRO A 120 -0.27 -7.49 6.49
C PRO A 120 -0.11 -6.40 7.55
N GLY A 121 -1.19 -5.66 7.84
CA GLY A 121 -1.15 -4.39 8.58
C GLY A 121 -0.26 -4.38 9.82
N GLN A 122 -0.63 -5.14 10.86
CA GLN A 122 0.08 -5.12 12.13
C GLN A 122 1.58 -5.43 11.97
N THR A 123 1.90 -6.58 11.37
CA THR A 123 3.30 -7.02 11.18
C THR A 123 4.08 -6.05 10.29
N PHE A 124 3.48 -5.58 9.19
CA PHE A 124 4.12 -4.64 8.27
C PHE A 124 4.50 -3.32 8.96
N PHE A 125 3.58 -2.73 9.73
CA PHE A 125 3.87 -1.47 10.41
C PHE A 125 4.81 -1.63 11.60
N GLU A 126 4.78 -2.77 12.30
CA GLU A 126 5.79 -3.11 13.31
C GLU A 126 7.19 -3.18 12.68
N ASP A 127 7.30 -3.85 11.53
CA ASP A 127 8.56 -3.98 10.81
C ASP A 127 9.04 -2.65 10.22
N ALA A 128 8.13 -1.84 9.68
CA ALA A 128 8.43 -0.49 9.22
C ALA A 128 8.97 0.37 10.35
N ARG A 129 8.34 0.37 11.53
CA ARG A 129 8.87 1.08 12.71
C ARG A 129 10.25 0.57 13.11
N ALA A 130 10.44 -0.75 13.16
CA ALA A 130 11.70 -1.38 13.55
C ALA A 130 12.88 -0.99 12.63
N CYS A 131 12.62 -0.81 11.33
CA CYS A 131 13.64 -0.38 10.36
C CYS A 131 13.58 1.11 9.99
N ARG A 132 12.92 1.94 10.82
CA ARG A 132 12.76 3.39 10.56
C ARG A 132 12.25 3.70 9.16
N GLU A 133 11.32 2.88 8.69
CA GLU A 133 10.63 2.99 7.40
C GLU A 133 11.58 2.96 6.18
N SER A 134 12.76 2.38 6.34
CA SER A 134 13.72 2.19 5.24
C SER A 134 13.11 1.30 4.15
N LEU A 135 12.77 1.92 3.02
CA LEU A 135 12.15 1.24 1.88
C LEU A 135 13.00 0.07 1.33
N PRO A 136 14.35 0.17 1.20
CA PRO A 136 15.17 -0.97 0.78
C PRO A 136 15.14 -2.15 1.77
N VAL A 137 15.11 -1.86 3.08
CA VAL A 137 15.02 -2.91 4.12
C VAL A 137 13.65 -3.58 4.07
N LEU A 138 12.58 -2.78 3.98
CA LEU A 138 11.22 -3.30 3.81
C LEU A 138 11.09 -4.12 2.54
N LYS A 139 11.69 -3.68 1.43
CA LYS A 139 11.66 -4.43 0.16
C LYS A 139 12.31 -5.80 0.28
N THR A 140 13.44 -5.88 1.00
CA THR A 140 14.12 -7.14 1.27
C THR A 140 13.22 -8.10 2.06
N ARG A 141 12.47 -7.58 3.04
CA ARG A 141 11.57 -8.37 3.88
C ARG A 141 10.26 -8.76 3.18
N TYR A 142 9.74 -7.89 2.33
CA TYR A 142 8.49 -8.05 1.59
C TYR A 142 8.75 -8.19 0.08
N GLN A 143 9.61 -9.14 -0.27
CA GLN A 143 10.10 -9.32 -1.64
C GLN A 143 9.00 -9.57 -2.70
N THR A 144 7.81 -10.01 -2.28
CA THR A 144 6.65 -10.25 -3.17
C THR A 144 5.84 -8.98 -3.48
N ALA A 145 6.07 -7.90 -2.75
CA ALA A 145 5.48 -6.58 -2.98
C ALA A 145 6.47 -5.66 -3.70
N SER A 146 5.98 -4.79 -4.59
CA SER A 146 6.83 -3.79 -5.23
C SER A 146 7.22 -2.66 -4.28
N HIS A 147 8.32 -1.97 -4.58
CA HIS A 147 8.70 -0.75 -3.85
C HIS A 147 7.56 0.27 -3.81
N GLU A 148 6.86 0.45 -4.93
CA GLU A 148 5.70 1.34 -5.02
C GLU A 148 4.58 0.89 -4.07
N LEU A 149 4.27 -0.41 -4.02
CA LEU A 149 3.23 -0.91 -3.13
C LEU A 149 3.60 -0.71 -1.65
N ILE A 150 4.85 -1.00 -1.29
CA ILE A 150 5.37 -0.80 0.07
C ILE A 150 5.26 0.67 0.46
N ALA A 151 5.75 1.57 -0.39
CA ALA A 151 5.71 3.00 -0.13
C ALA A 151 4.28 3.56 -0.07
N MET A 152 3.37 3.07 -0.91
CA MET A 152 1.96 3.42 -0.84
C MET A 152 1.29 2.92 0.44
N ARG A 153 1.67 1.73 0.94
CA ARG A 153 1.13 1.17 2.17
C ARG A 153 1.57 1.96 3.41
N LEU A 154 2.74 2.60 3.38
CA LEU A 154 3.19 3.51 4.43
C LEU A 154 2.25 4.72 4.61
N LEU A 155 1.51 5.13 3.56
CA LEU A 155 0.49 6.19 3.66
C LEU A 155 -0.69 5.82 4.57
N ASP A 156 -0.87 4.54 4.90
CA ASP A 156 -1.95 4.11 5.79
C ASP A 156 -1.60 4.34 7.28
N GLN A 157 -0.39 4.83 7.60
CA GLN A 157 -0.03 5.29 8.95
C GLN A 157 -0.65 6.66 9.27
N GLU A 158 -0.83 6.95 10.56
CA GLU A 158 -1.46 8.18 11.08
C GLU A 158 -0.61 9.45 10.89
N SER A 159 0.72 9.29 10.89
CA SER A 159 1.69 10.33 10.54
C SER A 159 1.39 10.92 9.17
N SER A 160 1.23 12.24 9.09
CA SER A 160 1.05 13.00 7.86
C SER A 160 2.24 12.83 6.91
N ARG A 161 1.96 12.36 5.71
CA ARG A 161 3.02 12.16 4.71
C ARG A 161 2.50 12.28 3.29
N CYS A 162 3.40 12.71 2.40
CA CYS A 162 3.15 12.77 0.96
C CYS A 162 4.14 11.86 0.23
N LEU A 163 3.60 10.98 -0.61
CA LEU A 163 4.36 10.13 -1.50
C LEU A 163 4.29 10.66 -2.93
N THR A 164 5.43 10.77 -3.59
CA THR A 164 5.52 11.06 -5.03
C THR A 164 6.29 9.97 -5.74
N ILE A 165 5.75 9.49 -6.86
CA ILE A 165 6.40 8.53 -7.74
C ILE A 165 6.81 9.26 -9.01
N VAL A 166 8.11 9.28 -9.27
CA VAL A 166 8.69 9.77 -10.51
C VAL A 166 9.09 8.56 -11.34
N ASP A 167 8.57 8.48 -12.56
CA ASP A 167 8.92 7.41 -13.50
C ASP A 167 9.50 8.06 -14.75
N GLN A 168 10.73 7.69 -15.11
CA GLN A 168 11.46 8.26 -16.23
C GLN A 168 11.49 9.81 -16.21
N GLY A 169 11.73 10.38 -15.02
CA GLY A 169 11.81 11.82 -14.81
C GLY A 169 10.46 12.56 -14.81
N ARG A 170 9.33 11.84 -14.80
CA ARG A 170 7.99 12.45 -14.76
C ARG A 170 7.21 12.00 -13.53
N ILE A 171 6.56 12.93 -12.83
CA ILE A 171 5.63 12.59 -11.76
C ILE A 171 4.46 11.80 -12.37
N THR A 172 4.33 10.54 -11.98
CA THR A 172 3.22 9.67 -12.41
C THR A 172 2.16 9.51 -11.34
N LYS A 173 2.53 9.71 -10.07
CA LYS A 173 1.62 9.65 -8.93
C LYS A 173 2.10 10.58 -7.83
N ARG A 174 1.16 11.27 -7.19
CA ARG A 174 1.39 12.01 -5.96
C ARG A 174 0.16 11.87 -5.06
N ARG A 175 0.37 11.43 -3.82
CA ARG A 175 -0.72 11.15 -2.87
C ARG A 175 -0.26 11.48 -1.46
N ALA A 176 -1.14 12.08 -0.68
CA ALA A 176 -1.00 12.23 0.76
C ALA A 176 -2.15 11.50 1.47
N ASN A 177 -1.99 11.24 2.77
CA ASN A 177 -2.97 10.53 3.59
C ASN A 177 -4.01 11.45 4.24
N HIS A 178 -3.58 12.47 4.99
CA HIS A 178 -4.46 13.33 5.79
C HIS A 178 -4.70 14.72 5.19
N PHE A 179 -4.12 15.02 4.04
CA PHE A 179 -4.22 16.33 3.41
C PHE A 179 -4.19 16.23 1.88
N THR A 180 -4.57 17.32 1.23
CA THR A 180 -4.43 17.46 -0.22
C THR A 180 -3.02 17.88 -0.57
N CYS A 181 -2.41 17.22 -1.55
CA CYS A 181 -1.10 17.59 -2.07
C CYS A 181 -1.24 18.18 -3.48
N GLU A 182 -0.52 19.27 -3.75
CA GLU A 182 -0.36 19.78 -5.11
C GLU A 182 0.29 18.75 -6.02
N ARG A 183 0.10 18.89 -7.34
CA ARG A 183 0.67 17.93 -8.32
C ARG A 183 2.18 18.10 -8.50
N SER A 184 2.71 19.28 -8.24
CA SER A 184 4.13 19.62 -8.37
C SER A 184 4.89 19.36 -7.09
N PHE A 185 6.21 19.24 -7.24
CA PHE A 185 7.13 19.25 -6.11
C PHE A 185 7.18 20.61 -5.42
N LEU A 186 7.35 20.58 -4.11
CA LEU A 186 7.89 21.70 -3.35
C LEU A 186 9.38 21.89 -3.72
N PRO A 187 9.96 23.09 -3.55
CA PRO A 187 11.36 23.34 -3.89
C PRO A 187 12.34 22.38 -3.20
N ILE A 188 12.11 22.05 -1.93
CA ILE A 188 12.94 21.10 -1.18
C ILE A 188 12.84 19.66 -1.70
N GLU A 189 11.63 19.23 -2.08
CA GLU A 189 11.39 17.92 -2.68
C GLU A 189 12.07 17.83 -4.05
N GLN A 190 11.96 18.88 -4.86
CA GLN A 190 12.59 18.96 -6.16
C GLN A 190 14.12 18.84 -6.02
N LYS A 191 14.73 19.59 -5.10
CA LYS A 191 16.16 19.51 -4.82
C LYS A 191 16.59 18.10 -4.39
N CYS A 192 15.84 17.47 -3.48
CA CYS A 192 16.11 16.12 -3.00
C CYS A 192 16.03 15.10 -4.16
N TRP A 193 14.96 15.16 -4.95
CA TRP A 193 14.77 14.30 -6.13
C TRP A 193 15.86 14.49 -7.18
N GLN A 194 16.19 15.73 -7.55
CA GLN A 194 17.23 16.00 -8.56
C GLN A 194 18.59 15.47 -8.12
N THR A 195 18.95 15.68 -6.86
CA THR A 195 20.21 15.15 -6.31
C THR A 195 20.23 13.61 -6.37
N SER A 196 19.14 12.95 -5.94
CA SER A 196 19.03 11.49 -6.02
C SER A 196 19.06 10.96 -7.45
N HIS A 197 18.41 11.66 -8.38
CA HIS A 197 18.33 11.30 -9.79
C HIS A 197 19.69 11.40 -10.50
N ASP A 198 20.42 12.49 -10.26
CA ASP A 198 21.72 12.77 -10.87
C ASP A 198 22.79 11.83 -10.31
N ASP A 199 22.83 11.65 -8.98
CA ASP A 199 23.80 10.77 -8.30
C ASP A 199 23.45 9.28 -8.45
N CYS A 200 22.25 8.94 -8.92
CA CYS A 200 21.73 7.57 -9.03
C CYS A 200 21.78 6.79 -7.71
N ARG A 201 21.42 7.44 -6.60
CA ARG A 201 21.43 6.84 -5.25
C ARG A 201 20.34 7.44 -4.37
N ASP A 202 20.02 6.74 -3.29
CA ASP A 202 19.13 7.24 -2.26
C ASP A 202 19.68 8.54 -1.66
N PHE A 203 18.79 9.50 -1.38
CA PHE A 203 19.16 10.78 -0.82
C PHE A 203 18.13 11.25 0.20
N GLU A 204 18.59 11.92 1.25
CA GLU A 204 17.73 12.48 2.29
C GLU A 204 18.07 13.96 2.46
N LEU A 205 17.02 14.77 2.62
CA LEU A 205 17.14 16.19 2.89
C LEU A 205 16.15 16.56 4.00
N THR A 206 16.59 17.37 4.94
CA THR A 206 15.73 17.89 6.02
C THR A 206 15.91 19.40 6.10
N ASP A 207 14.80 20.14 6.24
CA ASP A 207 14.79 21.53 6.68
C ASP A 207 14.14 21.68 8.06
N GLU A 208 13.73 22.89 8.43
CA GLU A 208 13.13 23.17 9.74
C GLU A 208 11.78 22.46 9.97
N VAL A 209 11.04 22.14 8.90
CA VAL A 209 9.66 21.67 8.97
C VAL A 209 9.44 20.33 8.29
N LEU A 210 10.23 19.97 7.28
CA LEU A 210 10.06 18.79 6.45
C LEU A 210 11.33 17.93 6.40
N ARG A 211 11.12 16.61 6.41
CA ARG A 211 12.09 15.57 6.05
C ARG A 211 11.65 14.90 4.75
N ILE A 212 12.57 14.81 3.81
CA ILE A 212 12.34 14.26 2.48
C ILE A 212 13.33 13.12 2.27
N HIS A 213 12.82 11.91 2.03
CA HIS A 213 13.60 10.78 1.56
C HIS A 213 13.28 10.54 0.10
N CYS A 214 14.31 10.40 -0.73
CA CYS A 214 14.20 9.97 -2.11
C CYS A 214 14.94 8.64 -2.26
N TRP A 215 14.22 7.59 -2.66
CA TRP A 215 14.79 6.28 -2.98
C TRP A 215 14.95 6.12 -4.49
N ALA A 216 16.15 5.81 -4.95
CA ALA A 216 16.49 5.61 -6.36
C ALA A 216 16.35 4.13 -6.73
N ILE A 217 15.28 3.79 -7.45
CA ILE A 217 15.00 2.43 -7.92
C ILE A 217 15.35 2.37 -9.40
N HIS A 218 16.63 2.17 -9.69
CA HIS A 218 17.18 2.21 -11.04
C HIS A 218 17.53 0.81 -11.54
N GLU A 219 16.94 0.42 -12.66
CA GLU A 219 17.28 -0.75 -13.47
C GLU A 219 17.97 -0.27 -14.78
N PRO A 220 18.75 -1.10 -15.49
CA PRO A 220 19.57 -0.69 -16.65
C PRO A 220 18.86 0.13 -17.76
N HIS A 221 17.53 0.06 -17.86
CA HIS A 221 16.73 0.83 -18.83
C HIS A 221 15.51 1.52 -18.22
N TRP A 222 15.46 1.60 -16.89
CA TRP A 222 14.28 2.08 -16.19
C TRP A 222 14.67 2.79 -14.91
N LYS A 223 14.41 4.10 -14.83
CA LYS A 223 14.61 4.89 -13.63
C LYS A 223 13.27 5.22 -13.00
N ARG A 224 13.12 4.84 -11.74
CA ARG A 224 12.02 5.27 -10.89
C ARG A 224 12.56 5.81 -9.59
N GLU A 225 12.03 6.95 -9.15
CA GLU A 225 12.30 7.50 -7.84
C GLU A 225 11.00 7.53 -7.03
N ILE A 226 11.12 7.19 -5.75
CA ILE A 226 10.03 7.33 -4.79
C ILE A 226 10.45 8.38 -3.78
N VAL A 227 9.70 9.47 -3.69
CA VAL A 227 9.94 10.58 -2.78
C VAL A 227 8.89 10.53 -1.68
N MET A 228 9.32 10.42 -0.43
CA MET A 228 8.49 10.53 0.75
C MET A 228 8.81 11.82 1.49
N THR A 229 7.79 12.65 1.68
CA THR A 229 7.84 13.90 2.42
C THR A 229 7.06 13.75 3.72
N MET A 230 7.68 14.05 4.84
CA MET A 230 7.12 13.96 6.19
C MET A 230 7.46 15.24 6.96
N PRO A 231 6.62 15.69 7.90
CA PRO A 231 7.01 16.74 8.82
C PRO A 231 8.10 16.25 9.79
N VAL A 232 8.97 17.15 10.23
CA VAL A 232 10.05 16.83 11.20
C VAL A 232 9.48 16.55 12.61
N ASN A 233 8.37 17.20 12.96
CA ASN A 233 7.76 17.15 14.29
C ASN A 233 6.27 16.78 14.20
N GLU A 234 5.95 15.50 14.28
CA GLU A 234 4.56 15.04 14.43
C GLU A 234 4.12 14.84 15.89
N TYR A 235 5.04 15.01 16.85
CA TYR A 235 4.80 14.70 18.26
C TYR A 235 4.35 15.88 19.14
N GLN A 236 3.75 16.95 18.57
CA GLN A 236 3.30 18.11 19.36
C GLN A 236 1.92 18.69 19.00
N ALA A 237 1.12 18.06 18.13
CA ALA A 237 -0.21 18.60 17.80
C ALA A 237 -1.31 18.24 18.83
N ASP A 238 -1.12 17.23 19.68
CA ASP A 238 -2.14 16.75 20.63
C ASP A 238 -2.01 17.31 22.07
N ARG A 239 -1.31 18.43 22.29
CA ARG A 239 -1.25 19.09 23.63
C ARG A 239 -1.63 20.56 23.66
N CYS A 240 -2.43 21.02 22.70
CA CYS A 240 -2.99 22.37 22.70
C CYS A 240 -4.53 22.41 22.79
N GLU A 241 -5.14 21.53 23.58
CA GLU A 241 -6.51 21.74 24.09
C GLU A 241 -6.62 21.24 25.54
N GLU A 242 -5.86 21.81 26.47
CA GLU A 242 -6.23 21.74 27.90
C GLU A 242 -5.42 22.73 28.76
N ILE A 243 -5.62 24.04 28.57
CA ILE A 243 -5.45 25.02 29.67
C ILE A 243 -6.46 26.15 29.47
N HIS A 244 -7.68 25.96 29.95
CA HIS A 244 -8.48 27.11 30.39
C HIS A 244 -7.96 27.51 31.78
N PRO A 245 -7.49 28.75 32.00
CA PRO A 245 -7.21 29.22 33.34
C PRO A 245 -8.55 29.38 34.07
N LEU A 246 -8.72 28.64 35.17
CA LEU A 246 -9.68 28.99 36.20
C LEU A 246 -9.29 30.36 36.73
N GLU A 247 -9.97 31.40 36.23
CA GLU A 247 -9.92 32.72 36.82
C GLU A 247 -10.34 32.60 38.29
N SER A 248 -9.39 32.97 39.14
CA SER A 248 -9.63 33.24 40.54
C SER A 248 -10.40 34.56 40.63
N SER A 249 -11.60 34.54 41.18
CA SER A 249 -12.24 35.74 41.71
C SER A 249 -13.13 35.34 42.89
N THR A 250 -12.64 35.78 44.05
CA THR A 250 -13.31 36.16 45.32
C THR A 250 -14.84 36.08 45.37
#